data_AF-A0A6C0UHR0-F1
#
_entry.id   AF-A0A6C0UHR0-F1
#
_cell.length_a   1.000
_cell.length_b   1.000
_cell.length_c   1.000
_cell.angle_alpha   90.00
_cell.angle_beta   90.00
_cell.angle_gamma   90.00
#
_symmetry.space_group_name_H-M   'P 1'
#
loop_
_entity.id
_entity.type
_entity.pdbx_description
1 polymer ?
#
loop_
_entity_poly.entity_id
_entity_poly.type
_entity_poly.pdbx_seq_one_letter_code
_entity_poly.pdbx_strand_id
1 'polypeptide(L)'
;MSRTDPAAAMNGIGTGHICDSCNRRINHGDKAGMYVTYYDEGGWTPRRTWCLDCCPEEVDPGTEGADEAILLGVFFSHRIVGVRVRDRCRPRRRFRS
;
A
#
# COMPACT_ATOMS: atom_id res chain seq x y z
N MET A 1 11.30 27.78 -8.53
CA MET A 1 10.97 26.35 -8.76
C MET A 1 10.70 25.73 -7.40
N SER A 2 9.44 25.42 -7.06
CA SER A 2 9.12 24.68 -5.85
C SER A 2 9.70 23.28 -5.97
N ARG A 3 10.53 22.85 -5.00
CA ARG A 3 11.00 21.48 -4.92
C ARG A 3 9.80 20.56 -4.99
N THR A 4 9.79 19.64 -5.96
CA THR A 4 8.80 18.56 -6.03
C THR A 4 8.73 17.90 -4.67
N ASP A 5 7.51 17.68 -4.17
CA ASP A 5 7.30 16.93 -2.94
C ASP A 5 8.08 15.61 -3.02
N PRO A 6 9.03 15.35 -2.10
CA PRO A 6 9.81 14.11 -2.09
C PRO A 6 8.92 12.87 -2.13
N ALA A 7 7.72 12.90 -1.53
CA ALA A 7 6.78 11.80 -1.58
C ALA A 7 6.21 11.60 -3.00
N ALA A 8 5.90 12.69 -3.71
CA ALA A 8 5.46 12.63 -5.10
C ALA A 8 6.56 12.08 -6.04
N ALA A 9 7.83 12.39 -5.76
CA ALA A 9 8.97 11.90 -6.54
C ALA A 9 9.26 10.40 -6.34
N MET A 10 8.81 9.80 -5.24
CA MET A 10 9.02 8.39 -4.91
C MET A 10 7.84 7.48 -5.22
N ASN A 11 6.72 8.03 -5.72
CA ASN A 11 5.56 7.22 -6.14
C ASN A 11 5.97 6.19 -7.21
N GLY A 12 6.00 4.91 -6.84
CA GLY A 12 6.36 3.79 -7.72
C GLY A 12 7.81 3.29 -7.61
N ILE A 13 8.67 3.95 -6.84
CA ILE A 13 9.98 3.41 -6.46
C ILE A 13 9.76 2.60 -5.18
N GLY A 14 9.97 1.27 -5.24
CA GLY A 14 9.70 0.35 -4.14
C GLY A 14 10.29 0.82 -2.81
N THR A 15 9.44 1.38 -1.95
CA THR A 15 9.82 1.89 -0.63
C THR A 15 10.05 0.71 0.31
N GLY A 16 11.25 0.15 0.23
CA GLY A 16 11.74 -0.84 1.18
C GLY A 16 11.78 -0.25 2.59
N HIS A 17 11.22 -0.98 3.55
CA HIS A 17 11.30 -0.78 5.01
C HIS A 17 11.15 0.66 5.57
N ILE A 18 10.65 1.64 4.81
CA ILE A 18 10.40 3.02 5.27
C ILE A 18 8.91 3.29 5.19
N CYS A 19 8.35 3.87 6.26
CA CYS A 19 6.94 4.25 6.30
C CYS A 19 6.68 5.48 5.43
N ASP A 20 5.74 5.36 4.49
CA ASP A 20 5.31 6.42 3.56
C ASP A 20 4.80 7.69 4.25
N SER A 21 4.21 7.57 5.45
CA SER A 21 3.64 8.71 6.17
C SER A 21 4.64 9.38 7.10
N CYS A 22 5.24 8.64 8.04
CA CYS A 22 6.11 9.22 9.07
C CYS A 22 7.61 9.18 8.73
N ASN A 23 8.00 8.57 7.59
CA ASN A 23 9.39 8.35 7.18
C ASN A 23 10.27 7.61 8.20
N ARG A 24 9.68 7.01 9.24
CA ARG A 24 10.41 6.13 10.17
C ARG A 24 10.69 4.79 9.50
N ARG A 25 11.80 4.17 9.88
CA ARG A 25 12.13 2.80 9.48
C ARG A 25 11.16 1.81 10.13
N ILE A 26 10.64 0.89 9.33
CA ILE A 26 9.87 -0.27 9.77
C ILE A 26 10.89 -1.32 10.22
N ASN A 27 10.95 -1.63 11.51
CA ASN A 27 11.99 -2.50 12.05
C ASN A 27 11.66 -3.98 11.77
N HIS A 28 12.70 -4.81 11.69
CA HIS A 28 12.54 -6.25 11.53
C HIS A 28 11.88 -6.85 12.78
N GLY A 29 10.67 -7.39 12.62
CA GLY A 29 9.81 -7.88 13.71
C GLY A 29 8.43 -7.19 13.73
N ASP A 30 8.31 -6.06 13.02
CA ASP A 30 7.07 -5.31 12.95
C ASP A 30 6.16 -5.85 11.84
N LYS A 31 4.86 -5.84 12.12
CA LYS A 31 3.86 -5.96 11.06
C LYS A 31 3.95 -4.71 10.19
N ALA A 32 3.81 -4.84 8.87
CA ALA A 32 3.78 -3.71 7.95
C ALA A 32 2.43 -3.61 7.27
N GLY A 33 1.97 -2.38 7.06
CA GLY A 33 0.83 -2.08 6.19
C GLY A 33 1.29 -1.86 4.76
N MET A 34 0.51 -2.33 3.79
CA MET A 34 0.81 -2.14 2.37
C MET A 34 -0.45 -1.82 1.60
N TYR A 35 -0.42 -0.75 0.82
CA TYR A 35 -1.45 -0.45 -0.16
C TYR A 35 -1.09 -1.05 -1.50
N VAL A 36 -2.05 -1.77 -2.07
CA VAL A 36 -1.91 -2.49 -3.34
C VAL A 36 -3.06 -2.14 -4.27
N THR A 37 -2.76 -2.06 -5.55
CA THR A 37 -3.75 -1.84 -6.61
C THR A 37 -3.60 -2.97 -7.64
N TYR A 38 -4.72 -3.55 -8.05
CA TYR A 38 -4.76 -4.57 -9.10
C TYR A 38 -4.91 -3.92 -10.47
N TYR A 39 -4.10 -4.39 -11.42
CA TYR A 39 -4.22 -4.08 -12.84
C TYR A 39 -4.31 -5.39 -13.64
N ASP A 40 -5.12 -5.43 -14.70
CA ASP A 40 -5.39 -6.66 -15.47
C ASP A 40 -4.12 -7.31 -16.05
N GLU A 41 -3.17 -6.49 -16.52
CA GLU A 41 -1.92 -6.97 -17.13
C GLU A 41 -0.84 -7.33 -16.08
N GLY A 42 -0.78 -6.59 -14.97
CA GLY A 42 0.32 -6.65 -13.99
C GLY A 42 0.00 -7.37 -12.68
N GLY A 43 -1.28 -7.67 -12.43
CA GLY A 43 -1.74 -8.21 -11.15
C GLY A 43 -1.70 -7.17 -10.03
N TRP A 44 -1.50 -7.65 -8.80
CA TRP A 44 -1.42 -6.80 -7.60
C TRP A 44 -0.07 -6.08 -7.54
N THR A 45 -0.13 -4.76 -7.65
CA THR A 45 1.05 -3.89 -7.61
C THR A 45 1.09 -3.14 -6.28
N PRO A 46 2.15 -3.33 -5.47
CA PRO A 46 2.41 -2.51 -4.29
C PRO A 46 2.60 -1.05 -4.66
N ARG A 47 1.95 -0.15 -3.93
CA ARG A 47 2.00 1.30 -4.15
C ARG A 47 2.66 2.03 -2.98
N ARG A 48 2.35 1.64 -1.75
CA ARG A 48 2.84 2.28 -0.52
C ARG A 48 3.01 1.27 0.60
N THR A 49 3.95 1.55 1.51
CA THR A 49 4.20 0.75 2.72
C THR A 49 4.18 1.65 3.95
N TRP A 50 3.56 1.19 5.04
CA TRP A 50 3.47 1.93 6.31
C TRP A 50 3.91 1.10 7.51
N CYS A 51 4.32 1.77 8.59
CA CYS A 51 4.23 1.18 9.92
C CYS A 51 2.75 1.01 10.32
N LEU A 52 2.46 0.19 11.33
CA LEU A 52 1.08 -0.05 11.74
C LEU A 52 0.36 1.20 12.23
N ASP A 53 1.06 2.10 12.94
CA ASP A 53 0.47 3.32 13.48
C ASP A 53 -0.05 4.25 12.37
N CYS A 54 0.65 4.27 11.23
CA CYS A 54 0.32 5.13 10.10
C CYS A 54 -0.50 4.42 9.02
N CYS A 55 -0.68 3.10 9.14
CA CYS A 55 -1.41 2.34 8.13
C CYS A 55 -2.91 2.63 8.27
N PRO A 56 -3.58 3.11 7.21
CA PRO A 56 -5.01 3.36 7.23
C PRO A 56 -5.80 2.10 7.59
N GLU A 57 -6.98 2.29 8.17
CA GLU A 57 -7.90 1.19 8.47
C GLU A 57 -8.70 0.77 7.24
N GLU A 58 -9.05 1.73 6.39
CA GLU A 58 -9.85 1.54 5.19
C GLU A 58 -9.13 2.08 3.95
N VAL A 59 -9.40 1.48 2.81
CA VAL A 59 -8.98 1.98 1.50
C VAL A 59 -9.86 3.17 1.17
N ASP A 60 -9.25 4.34 0.96
CA ASP A 60 -9.92 5.44 0.29
C ASP A 60 -9.88 5.19 -1.23
N PRO A 61 -11.00 4.87 -1.88
CA PRO A 61 -11.00 4.51 -3.29
C PRO A 61 -10.61 5.71 -4.15
N GLY A 62 -9.39 5.67 -4.67
CA GLY A 62 -8.80 6.77 -5.42
C GLY A 62 -8.74 6.53 -6.93
N THR A 63 -8.70 5.27 -7.36
CA THR A 63 -8.46 4.94 -8.77
C THR A 63 -9.71 4.35 -9.42
N GLU A 64 -10.30 5.09 -10.38
CA GLU A 64 -11.46 4.61 -11.13
C GLU A 64 -11.12 3.30 -11.87
N GLY A 65 -11.95 2.28 -11.64
CA GLY A 65 -11.82 0.98 -12.31
C GLY A 65 -10.81 0.02 -11.69
N ALA A 66 -10.11 0.39 -10.62
CA ALA A 66 -9.13 -0.47 -9.99
C ALA A 66 -9.67 -1.22 -8.76
N ASP A 67 -9.14 -2.41 -8.51
CA ASP A 67 -9.33 -3.13 -7.24
C ASP A 67 -8.19 -2.73 -6.31
N GLU A 68 -8.52 -2.22 -5.15
CA GLU A 68 -7.57 -1.58 -4.24
C GLU A 68 -7.69 -2.25 -2.87
N ALA A 69 -6.55 -2.54 -2.22
CA ALA A 69 -6.55 -3.19 -0.91
C ALA A 69 -5.46 -2.66 0.00
N ILE A 70 -5.72 -2.74 1.30
CA ILE A 70 -4.70 -2.63 2.35
C ILE A 70 -4.41 -4.03 2.87
N LEU A 71 -3.15 -4.43 2.80
CA LEU A 71 -2.63 -5.68 3.34
C LEU A 71 -1.86 -5.39 4.63
N LEU A 72 -1.95 -6.32 5.58
CA LEU A 72 -1.06 -6.37 6.74
C LEU A 72 -0.17 -7.60 6.63
N GLY A 73 1.13 -7.37 6.45
CA GLY A 73 2.15 -8.40 6.41
C GLY A 73 2.79 -8.58 7.78
N VAL A 74 2.99 -9.83 8.20
CA VAL A 74 3.77 -10.18 9.39
C VAL A 74 5.16 -10.61 8.94
N PHE A 75 6.18 -9.90 9.41
CA PHE A 75 7.58 -10.24 9.17
C PHE A 75 8.21 -10.85 10.41
N PHE A 76 8.83 -12.01 10.25
CA PHE A 76 9.58 -12.67 11.31
C PHE A 76 10.85 -13.26 10.72
N SER A 77 12.00 -13.02 11.37
CA SER A 77 13.29 -13.54 10.93
C SER A 77 13.59 -13.26 9.44
N HIS A 78 13.37 -12.02 9.00
CA HIS A 78 13.55 -11.58 7.60
C HIS A 78 12.68 -12.33 6.56
N ARG A 79 11.60 -12.97 6.99
CA ARG A 79 10.63 -13.66 6.11
C ARG A 79 9.22 -13.13 6.34
N ILE A 80 8.42 -13.10 5.28
CA ILE A 80 6.97 -12.93 5.40
C ILE A 80 6.41 -14.25 5.91
N VAL A 81 5.78 -14.21 7.09
CA VAL A 81 5.17 -15.41 7.71
C VAL A 81 3.65 -15.38 7.65
N GLY A 82 3.05 -14.25 7.28
CA GLY A 82 1.62 -14.13 7.05
C GLY A 82 1.25 -12.83 6.37
N VAL A 83 0.16 -12.86 5.61
CA VAL A 83 -0.46 -11.69 4.99
C VAL A 83 -1.96 -11.80 5.22
N ARG A 84 -2.58 -10.72 5.67
CA ARG A 84 -4.05 -10.60 5.75
C ARG A 84 -4.52 -9.36 5.02
N VAL A 85 -5.69 -9.44 4.40
CA VAL A 85 -6.40 -8.26 3.90
C VAL A 85 -7.00 -7.54 5.10
N ARG A 86 -6.68 -6.26 5.26
CA ARG A 86 -7.32 -5.39 6.26
C ARG A 86 -8.61 -4.81 5.70
N ASP A 87 -8.52 -4.23 4.52
CA ASP A 87 -9.66 -3.71 3.78
C ASP A 87 -9.43 -3.82 2.27
N ARG A 88 -10.52 -3.87 1.50
CA ARG A 88 -10.50 -3.97 0.04
C ARG A 88 -11.67 -3.22 -0.58
N CYS A 89 -11.36 -2.25 -1.43
CA CYS A 89 -12.33 -1.62 -2.30
C CYS A 89 -12.29 -2.26 -3.69
N ARG A 90 -13.41 -2.86 -4.10
CA ARG A 90 -13.58 -3.39 -5.45
C ARG A 90 -13.91 -2.27 -6.45
N PRO A 91 -13.64 -2.48 -7.75
CA PRO A 91 -14.05 -1.54 -8.77
C PRO A 91 -15.56 -1.33 -8.70
N ARG A 92 -16.02 -0.07 -8.69
CA ARG A 92 -17.44 0.23 -8.86
C ARG A 92 -17.84 -0.22 -10.27
N ARG A 93 -18.70 -1.25 -10.38
CA ARG A 93 -19.28 -1.64 -11.66
C ARG A 93 -20.00 -0.42 -12.24
N ARG A 94 -19.57 0.07 -13.41
CA ARG A 94 -20.40 0.93 -14.24
C ARG A 94 -21.65 0.12 -14.60
N PHE A 95 -22.80 0.45 -14.02
CA PHE A 95 -24.06 0.11 -14.65
C PHE A 95 -24.06 0.83 -15.99
N ARG A 96 -23.94 0.07 -17.09
CA ARG A 96 -24.23 0.60 -18.42
C ARG A 96 -25.73 0.92 -18.44
N SER A 97 -26.06 2.20 -18.47
CA SER A 97 -27.39 2.71 -18.87
C SER A 97 -27.64 2.40 -20.34
#